data_AF-A0A955DY89-F1
#
_entry.id   AF-A0A955DY89-F1
#
_cell.length_a   1.000
_cell.length_b   1.000
_cell.length_c   1.000
_cell.angle_alpha   90.00
_cell.angle_beta   90.00
_cell.angle_gamma   90.00
#
_symmetry.space_group_name_H-M   'P 1'
#
loop_
_entity.id
_entity.type
_entity.pdbx_description
1 polymer ?
#
loop_
_entity_poly.entity_id
_entity_poly.type
_entity_poly.pdbx_seq_one_letter_code
_entity_poly.pdbx_strand_id
1 'polypeptide(L)' 'SALKLLGRFLAHPNKEIVAAAMEACVDLGDPAAIPLLEKFSGDERVVSIEDFEDEMSIRLGELAEECMAELDADGE' A
#
# COMPACT_ATOMS: atom_id res chain seq x y z
N SER A 1 -1.33 15.86 -8.63
CA SER A 1 -1.09 14.46 -8.99
C SER A 1 -1.97 13.58 -8.11
N ALA A 2 -2.32 12.40 -8.59
CA ALA A 2 -3.02 11.37 -7.81
C ALA A 2 -2.24 11.02 -6.52
N LEU A 3 -0.89 10.97 -6.60
CA LEU A 3 -0.02 10.76 -5.43
C LEU A 3 -0.25 11.72 -4.26
N LYS A 4 -0.54 13.02 -4.52
CA LYS A 4 -0.84 13.96 -3.43
C LYS A 4 -2.13 13.62 -2.69
N LEU A 5 -3.10 13.02 -3.38
CA LEU A 5 -4.35 12.57 -2.79
C LEU A 5 -4.13 11.23 -2.06
N LEU A 6 -3.43 10.28 -2.67
CA LEU A 6 -3.07 8.99 -2.05
C LEU A 6 -2.27 9.18 -0.76
N GLY A 7 -1.31 10.12 -0.74
CA GLY A 7 -0.57 10.47 0.47
C GLY A 7 -1.45 10.95 1.63
N ARG A 8 -2.66 11.49 1.37
CA ARG A 8 -3.62 11.84 2.44
C ARG A 8 -4.34 10.61 2.98
N PHE A 9 -4.65 9.65 2.13
CA PHE A 9 -5.27 8.39 2.55
C PHE A 9 -4.27 7.47 3.29
N LEU A 10 -3.00 7.48 2.90
CA LEU A 10 -1.94 6.82 3.66
C LEU A 10 -1.78 7.41 5.08
N ALA A 11 -2.09 8.69 5.28
CA ALA A 11 -2.08 9.31 6.61
C ALA A 11 -3.38 9.09 7.43
N HIS A 12 -4.33 8.30 6.92
CA HIS A 12 -5.62 8.11 7.57
C HIS A 12 -5.49 7.19 8.81
N PRO A 13 -6.22 7.43 9.92
CA PRO A 13 -6.12 6.60 11.13
C PRO A 13 -6.67 5.18 10.95
N ASN A 14 -7.63 4.99 10.02
CA ASN A 14 -8.17 3.68 9.71
C ASN A 14 -7.20 2.89 8.82
N LYS A 15 -6.71 1.77 9.33
CA LYS A 15 -5.82 0.82 8.65
C LYS A 15 -6.36 0.31 7.31
N GLU A 16 -7.66 0.07 7.17
CA GLU A 16 -8.25 -0.43 5.92
C GLU A 16 -8.16 0.62 4.80
N ILE A 17 -8.31 1.90 5.15
CA ILE A 17 -8.14 3.01 4.19
C ILE A 17 -6.67 3.15 3.78
N VAL A 18 -5.74 2.87 4.72
CA VAL A 18 -4.31 2.88 4.41
C VAL A 18 -3.96 1.76 3.45
N ALA A 19 -4.45 0.53 3.68
CA ALA A 19 -4.24 -0.62 2.80
C ALA A 19 -4.76 -0.36 1.39
N ALA A 20 -6.01 0.08 1.25
CA ALA A 20 -6.58 0.42 -0.06
C ALA A 20 -5.81 1.54 -0.78
N ALA A 21 -5.20 2.47 -0.02
CA ALA A 21 -4.35 3.50 -0.60
C ALA A 21 -2.99 2.98 -1.05
N MET A 22 -2.46 1.90 -0.46
CA MET A 22 -1.24 1.22 -0.91
C MET A 22 -1.48 0.51 -2.23
N GLU A 23 -2.56 -0.26 -2.33
CA GLU A 23 -2.97 -0.92 -3.59
C GLU A 23 -3.21 0.10 -4.70
N ALA A 24 -3.90 1.21 -4.40
CA ALA A 24 -4.08 2.29 -5.36
C ALA A 24 -2.77 2.99 -5.77
N CYS A 25 -1.69 2.91 -4.97
CA CYS A 25 -0.37 3.37 -5.39
C CYS A 25 0.24 2.41 -6.44
N VAL A 26 0.06 1.11 -6.27
CA VAL A 26 0.48 0.08 -7.24
C VAL A 26 -0.31 0.23 -8.53
N ASP A 27 -1.65 0.32 -8.46
CA ASP A 27 -2.52 0.54 -9.63
C ASP A 27 -2.17 1.80 -10.43
N LEU A 28 -1.64 2.83 -9.74
CA LEU A 28 -1.17 4.06 -10.39
C LEU A 28 0.12 3.84 -11.18
N GLY A 29 0.97 2.88 -10.78
CA GLY A 29 2.23 2.53 -11.44
C GLY A 29 3.28 3.64 -11.44
N ASP A 30 3.24 4.57 -10.48
CA ASP A 30 4.21 5.68 -10.37
C ASP A 30 5.25 5.35 -9.28
N PRO A 31 6.52 5.06 -9.65
CA PRO A 31 7.57 4.73 -8.68
C PRO A 31 7.83 5.83 -7.64
N ALA A 32 7.39 7.08 -7.88
CA ALA A 32 7.44 8.12 -6.88
C ALA A 32 6.54 7.86 -5.64
N ALA A 33 5.72 6.81 -5.67
CA ALA A 33 4.98 6.30 -4.50
C ALA A 33 5.88 5.55 -3.50
N ILE A 34 7.00 4.96 -3.91
CA ILE A 34 7.86 4.11 -3.06
C ILE A 34 8.26 4.81 -1.74
N PRO A 35 8.74 6.07 -1.73
CA PRO A 35 9.09 6.77 -0.48
C PRO A 35 7.88 7.07 0.43
N LEU A 36 6.66 7.01 -0.09
CA LEU A 36 5.43 7.14 0.71
C LEU A 36 5.11 5.82 1.43
N LEU A 37 5.39 4.69 0.79
CA LEU A 37 5.15 3.33 1.30
C LEU A 37 6.22 2.87 2.30
N GLU A 38 7.48 3.27 2.12
CA GLU A 38 8.60 2.91 3.01
C GLU A 38 8.34 3.22 4.50
N LYS A 39 7.53 4.25 4.76
CA LYS A 39 7.15 4.71 6.11
C LYS A 39 6.36 3.68 6.91
N PHE A 40 5.77 2.70 6.23
CA PHE A 40 4.99 1.63 6.85
C PHE A 40 5.84 0.38 7.10
N SER A 41 7.14 0.38 6.77
CA SER A 41 8.00 -0.75 7.09
C SER A 41 7.94 -1.05 8.59
N GLY A 42 7.61 -2.30 8.91
CA GLY A 42 7.40 -2.76 10.29
C GLY A 42 6.07 -2.34 10.95
N ASP A 43 5.11 -1.79 10.22
CA ASP A 43 3.77 -1.49 10.75
C ASP A 43 3.02 -2.79 11.07
N GLU A 44 2.77 -3.03 12.36
CA GLU A 44 2.15 -4.27 12.86
C GLU A 44 0.61 -4.28 12.75
N ARG A 45 -0.03 -3.22 12.25
CA ARG A 45 -1.48 -3.20 12.07
C ARG A 45 -1.86 -4.25 11.02
N VAL A 46 -2.71 -5.21 11.41
CA VAL A 46 -3.23 -6.26 10.53
C VAL A 46 -4.48 -5.76 9.81
N VAL A 47 -4.54 -5.87 8.49
CA VAL A 47 -5.70 -5.56 7.65
C VAL A 47 -6.22 -6.83 6.99
N SER A 48 -7.49 -6.79 6.60
CA SER A 48 -8.08 -7.83 5.77
C SER A 48 -8.01 -7.38 4.31
N ILE A 49 -7.50 -8.25 3.46
CA ILE A 49 -7.52 -8.07 2.00
C ILE A 49 -8.53 -9.07 1.45
N GLU A 50 -9.47 -8.57 0.65
CA GLU A 50 -10.41 -9.40 -0.09
C GLU A 50 -9.67 -10.01 -1.29
N ASP A 51 -9.29 -11.28 -1.20
CA ASP A 51 -8.91 -12.08 -2.37
C ASP A 51 -10.13 -12.88 -2.84
N PHE A 52 -10.21 -13.19 -4.13
CA PHE A 52 -11.41 -13.60 -4.87
C PHE A 52 -12.23 -14.76 -4.26
N GLU A 53 -11.65 -15.54 -3.34
CA GLU A 53 -12.33 -16.64 -2.65
C GLU A 53 -12.15 -16.64 -1.11
N ASP A 54 -11.19 -15.89 -0.54
CA ASP A 54 -10.85 -15.90 0.88
C ASP A 54 -10.47 -14.51 1.43
N GLU A 55 -10.88 -14.22 2.66
CA GLU A 55 -10.39 -13.06 3.41
C GLU A 55 -9.00 -13.38 3.97
N MET A 56 -7.96 -12.78 3.39
CA MET A 56 -6.59 -12.92 3.88
C MET A 56 -6.25 -11.78 4.85
N SER A 57 -5.55 -12.08 5.94
CA SER A 57 -5.02 -11.06 6.84
C SER A 57 -3.53 -10.85 6.65
N ILE A 58 -3.09 -9.60 6.48
CA ILE A 58 -1.68 -9.23 6.31
C ILE A 58 -1.34 -8.01 7.17
N ARG A 59 -0.08 -7.86 7.58
CA ARG A 59 0.38 -6.63 8.25
C ARG A 59 0.57 -5.52 7.22
N LEU A 60 0.23 -4.28 7.58
CA LEU A 60 0.46 -3.12 6.70
C LEU A 60 1.93 -2.98 6.29
N GLY A 61 2.88 -3.36 7.15
CA GLY A 61 4.29 -3.36 6.77
C GLY A 61 4.64 -4.38 5.69
N GLU A 62 4.05 -5.58 5.75
CA GLU A 62 4.22 -6.62 4.73
C GLU A 62 3.56 -6.20 3.41
N LEU A 63 2.33 -5.66 3.47
CA LEU A 63 1.63 -5.11 2.30
C LEU A 63 2.43 -3.98 1.65
N ALA A 64 3.03 -3.09 2.44
CA ALA A 64 3.86 -2.01 1.92
C ALA A 64 5.11 -2.54 1.21
N GLU A 65 5.75 -3.57 1.75
CA GLU A 65 6.91 -4.24 1.12
C GLU A 65 6.52 -4.88 -0.21
N GLU A 66 5.38 -5.57 -0.28
CA GLU A 66 4.84 -6.14 -1.53
C GLU A 66 4.54 -5.05 -2.57
N CYS A 67 3.87 -3.97 -2.16
CA CYS A 67 3.55 -2.85 -3.06
C CYS A 67 4.81 -2.17 -3.61
N MET A 68 5.85 -2.00 -2.78
CA MET A 68 7.11 -1.41 -3.23
C MET A 68 7.85 -2.33 -4.20
N ALA A 69 7.83 -3.64 -3.97
CA ALA A 69 8.45 -4.61 -4.88
C ALA A 69 7.77 -4.61 -6.26
N GLU A 70 6.45 -4.54 -6.30
CA GLU A 70 5.69 -4.46 -7.56
C GLU A 70 6.02 -3.18 -8.34
N LEU A 71 6.05 -2.03 -7.66
CA LEU A 71 6.38 -0.75 -8.28
C LEU A 71 7.81 -0.66 -8.81
N ASP A 72 8.75 -1.38 -8.19
CA ASP A 72 10.15 -1.45 -8.66
C ASP A 72 10.28 -2.39 -9.87
N ALA A 73 9.48 -3.47 -9.91
CA ALA A 73 9.44 -4.42 -11.03
C ALA A 73 8.82 -3.84 -12.31
N ASP A 74 7.79 -2.99 -12.19
CA ASP A 74 7.17 -2.29 -13.32
C ASP A 74 8.04 -1.16 -13.92
N GLY A 75 9.15 -0.82 -13.25
CA GLY A 75 10.10 0.21 -13.69
C GLY A 75 11.18 -0.25 -14.68
N GLU A 76 11.27 -1.56 -14.99
CA GLU A 76 12.26 -2.15 -15.92
C GLU A 76 11.81 -2.22 -17.39
#